data_AF-A0A1L7RN59-F1
#
_entry.id   AF-A0A1L7RN59-F1
#
_cell.length_a   1.000
_cell.length_b   1.000
_cell.length_c   1.000
_cell.angle_alpha   90.00
_cell.angle_beta   90.00
_cell.angle_gamma   90.00
#
_symmetry.space_group_name_H-M   'P 1'
#
loop_
_entity.id
_entity.type
_entity.pdbx_description
1 polymer ?
#
loop_
_entity_poly.entity_id
_entity_poly.type
_entity_poly.pdbx_seq_one_letter_code
_entity_poly.pdbx_strand_id
1 'polypeptide(L)'
;MAQDPAQRWNRTEGVLVVPGTQPDAVAARLEAERVVARLEWYPATPHLLSLTLLADADGRVAVTPPSRGGVTVGIRISELVESLAREFSGDVTIGPASFNALPADVALPSVASEAPEGSRTVVVSPLSAYMVPLQATLLERPLAVTSLPALDRRIVMYSGEGNQLGAFGWDKESLPALVLTVDARDIAVRAVTTGESEDDAVFSWGMTSQYVWGGVAEPGPALRALVDEMLTDSTDVSLVAAAVPGADAEAVAEAFSTPGIDGLVALIDALGLPDWVASVLTGRLAPAEAPGAVVHEPRGLSNAVGRSVGLMLQDPEAPGSAFWQTYIRVVTERPWLMRAGVALEAGIGGALIGTAVHRRDRTGVAHRGLLATGVVLLVDAVAEASLASWTRHRELRRRADQEMALVAEELGA
;
A
#
# COMPACT_ATOMS: atom_id res chain seq x y z
N MET A 1 -4.21 -19.02 43.02
CA MET A 1 -2.80 -19.22 42.64
C MET A 1 -2.43 -18.05 41.76
N ALA A 2 -1.42 -17.27 42.15
CA ALA A 2 -0.93 -16.15 41.35
C ALA A 2 -0.32 -16.69 40.05
N GLN A 3 -0.53 -15.98 38.93
CA GLN A 3 0.16 -16.24 37.67
C GLN A 3 1.66 -16.29 37.93
N ASP A 4 2.35 -17.29 37.37
CA ASP A 4 3.81 -17.29 37.36
C ASP A 4 4.26 -16.12 36.46
N PRO A 5 4.94 -15.09 37.00
CA PRO A 5 5.35 -13.93 36.22
C PRO A 5 6.35 -14.25 35.11
N ALA A 6 6.84 -15.50 35.03
CA ALA A 6 7.71 -15.98 33.96
C ALA A 6 6.98 -16.59 32.75
N GLN A 7 5.66 -16.84 32.83
CA GLN A 7 4.91 -17.44 31.72
C GLN A 7 4.56 -16.36 30.68
N ARG A 8 5.37 -16.27 29.62
CA ARG A 8 5.13 -15.39 28.48
C ARG A 8 4.10 -16.01 27.54
N TRP A 9 2.97 -15.34 27.36
CA TRP A 9 1.95 -15.68 26.37
C TRP A 9 2.27 -15.01 25.03
N ASN A 10 2.09 -15.73 23.94
CA ASN A 10 2.24 -15.23 22.59
C ASN A 10 0.89 -15.25 21.88
N ARG A 11 0.54 -14.16 21.21
CA ARG A 11 -0.59 -14.11 20.28
C ARG A 11 -0.32 -15.09 19.15
N THR A 12 -1.27 -15.99 18.90
CA THR A 12 -1.21 -16.99 17.83
C THR A 12 -2.49 -16.92 17.03
N GLU A 13 -2.34 -16.72 15.72
CA GLU A 13 -3.46 -16.56 14.80
C GLU A 13 -3.76 -17.87 14.07
N GLY A 14 -4.98 -17.99 13.59
CA GLY A 14 -5.47 -19.16 12.90
C GLY A 14 -6.70 -18.87 12.05
N VAL A 15 -6.96 -19.77 11.13
CA VAL A 15 -8.08 -19.71 10.19
C VAL A 15 -8.85 -21.03 10.27
N LEU A 16 -10.17 -20.92 10.32
CA LEU A 16 -11.10 -22.04 10.31
C LEU A 16 -12.01 -21.94 9.09
N VAL A 17 -12.03 -23.00 8.28
CA VAL A 17 -12.98 -23.22 7.19
C VAL A 17 -13.93 -24.32 7.63
N VAL A 18 -15.10 -23.93 8.15
CA VAL A 18 -16.08 -24.86 8.76
C VAL A 18 -17.46 -24.74 8.11
N PRO A 19 -17.63 -25.29 6.89
CA PRO A 19 -18.91 -25.22 6.16
C PRO A 19 -20.07 -25.78 6.99
N GLY A 20 -21.21 -25.07 6.98
CA GLY A 20 -22.41 -25.49 7.71
C GLY A 20 -22.36 -25.28 9.23
N THR A 21 -21.26 -24.77 9.76
CA THR A 21 -21.11 -24.42 11.18
C THR A 21 -21.31 -22.91 11.36
N GLN A 22 -22.06 -22.53 12.40
CA GLN A 22 -22.22 -21.13 12.80
C GLN A 22 -21.09 -20.71 13.75
N PRO A 23 -20.64 -19.45 13.72
CA PRO A 23 -19.60 -18.94 14.63
C PRO A 23 -19.87 -19.22 16.12
N ASP A 24 -21.14 -19.07 16.54
CA ASP A 24 -21.56 -19.36 17.92
C ASP A 24 -21.26 -20.80 18.36
N ALA A 25 -21.30 -21.77 17.44
CA ALA A 25 -20.99 -23.16 17.77
C ALA A 25 -19.49 -23.37 18.02
N VAL A 26 -18.64 -22.68 17.23
CA VAL A 26 -17.19 -22.66 17.46
C VAL A 26 -16.88 -21.98 18.79
N ALA A 27 -17.53 -20.85 19.07
CA ALA A 27 -17.37 -20.14 20.34
C ALA A 27 -17.77 -21.01 21.54
N ALA A 28 -18.92 -21.69 21.46
CA ALA A 28 -19.39 -22.61 22.50
C ALA A 28 -18.42 -23.78 22.71
N ARG A 29 -17.79 -24.28 21.64
CA ARG A 29 -16.79 -25.35 21.75
C ARG A 29 -15.51 -24.85 22.44
N LEU A 30 -14.99 -23.70 22.05
CA LEU A 30 -13.84 -23.08 22.71
C LEU A 30 -14.15 -22.79 24.19
N GLU A 31 -15.37 -22.36 24.50
CA GLU A 31 -15.84 -22.14 25.85
C GLU A 31 -15.86 -23.46 26.66
N ALA A 32 -16.33 -24.55 26.08
CA ALA A 32 -16.33 -25.88 26.71
C ALA A 32 -14.92 -26.40 27.01
N GLU A 33 -13.95 -26.10 26.14
CA GLU A 33 -12.52 -26.37 26.36
C GLU A 33 -11.82 -25.32 27.23
N ARG A 34 -12.56 -24.29 27.66
CA ARG A 34 -12.10 -23.15 28.47
C ARG A 34 -10.99 -22.33 27.82
N VAL A 35 -10.88 -22.36 26.50
CA VAL A 35 -9.89 -21.60 25.75
C VAL A 35 -10.24 -20.12 25.79
N VAL A 36 -9.24 -19.27 26.00
CA VAL A 36 -9.37 -17.82 25.86
C VAL A 36 -8.98 -17.44 24.44
N ALA A 37 -9.91 -16.84 23.71
CA ALA A 37 -9.74 -16.55 22.31
C ALA A 37 -10.62 -15.38 21.83
N ARG A 38 -10.28 -14.84 20.66
CA ARG A 38 -11.11 -13.96 19.85
C ARG A 38 -11.44 -14.68 18.55
N LEU A 39 -12.74 -14.74 18.21
CA LEU A 39 -13.24 -15.20 16.93
C LEU A 39 -13.68 -14.00 16.11
N GLU A 40 -13.37 -14.02 14.81
CA GLU A 40 -13.75 -12.95 13.89
C GLU A 40 -14.25 -13.52 12.57
N TRP A 41 -15.32 -12.94 12.03
CA TRP A 41 -15.89 -13.39 10.77
C TRP A 41 -16.67 -12.28 10.08
N TYR A 42 -16.81 -12.40 8.76
CA TYR A 42 -17.78 -11.59 8.02
C TYR A 42 -19.16 -12.26 8.07
N PRO A 43 -20.24 -11.52 8.34
CA PRO A 43 -21.60 -12.06 8.32
C PRO A 43 -21.99 -12.72 6.99
N ALA A 44 -21.38 -12.30 5.88
CA ALA A 44 -21.60 -12.88 4.54
C ALA A 44 -20.90 -14.24 4.35
N THR A 45 -19.84 -14.52 5.10
CA THR A 45 -19.06 -15.77 5.04
C THR A 45 -18.84 -16.35 6.43
N PRO A 46 -19.90 -16.70 7.17
CA PRO A 46 -19.80 -17.13 8.58
C PRO A 46 -19.07 -18.48 8.77
N HIS A 47 -18.80 -19.19 7.68
CA HIS A 47 -18.04 -20.45 7.65
C HIS A 47 -16.52 -20.23 7.56
N LEU A 48 -16.07 -18.98 7.34
CA LEU A 48 -14.66 -18.57 7.35
C LEU A 48 -14.44 -17.73 8.61
N LEU A 49 -13.70 -18.26 9.56
CA LEU A 49 -13.39 -17.57 10.81
C LEU A 49 -11.89 -17.36 10.94
N SER A 50 -11.52 -16.17 11.39
CA SER A 50 -10.24 -15.91 12.03
C SER A 50 -10.35 -16.24 13.51
N LEU A 51 -9.32 -16.86 14.05
CA LEU A 51 -9.18 -17.21 15.46
C LEU A 51 -7.86 -16.68 15.97
N THR A 52 -7.90 -15.79 16.95
CA THR A 52 -6.71 -15.35 17.68
C THR A 52 -6.77 -15.92 19.09
N LEU A 53 -5.72 -16.62 19.51
CA LEU A 53 -5.60 -17.18 20.86
C LEU A 53 -4.22 -16.91 21.47
N LEU A 54 -4.08 -17.22 22.75
CA LEU A 54 -2.81 -17.11 23.46
C LEU A 54 -2.18 -18.49 23.62
N ALA A 55 -0.90 -18.60 23.29
CA ALA A 55 -0.12 -19.83 23.46
C ALA A 55 1.21 -19.58 24.17
N ASP A 56 1.66 -20.55 24.95
CA ASP A 56 3.00 -20.52 25.56
C ASP A 56 4.09 -20.93 24.55
N ALA A 57 5.36 -20.89 24.98
CA ALA A 57 6.49 -21.27 24.14
C ALA A 57 6.48 -22.76 23.71
N ASP A 58 5.75 -23.62 24.43
CA ASP A 58 5.59 -25.05 24.13
C ASP A 58 4.37 -25.32 23.22
N GLY A 59 3.68 -24.26 22.75
CA GLY A 59 2.52 -24.37 21.88
C GLY A 59 1.27 -24.88 22.59
N ARG A 60 1.09 -24.55 23.88
CA ARG A 60 -0.10 -24.89 24.66
C ARG A 60 -0.99 -23.66 24.83
N VAL A 61 -2.30 -23.86 24.65
CA VAL A 61 -3.27 -22.77 24.65
C VAL A 61 -3.57 -22.28 26.06
N ALA A 62 -3.80 -20.97 26.21
CA ALA A 62 -4.26 -20.38 27.45
C ALA A 62 -5.71 -20.78 27.72
N VAL A 63 -5.95 -21.35 28.89
CA VAL A 63 -7.30 -21.71 29.37
C VAL A 63 -7.62 -21.02 30.67
N THR A 64 -8.89 -20.68 30.88
CA THR A 64 -9.34 -20.09 32.14
C THR A 64 -9.54 -21.20 33.17
N PRO A 65 -8.89 -21.13 34.35
CA PRO A 65 -9.17 -22.08 35.42
C PRO A 65 -10.60 -21.89 35.98
N PRO A 66 -11.17 -22.88 36.70
CA PRO A 66 -12.50 -22.73 37.32
C PRO A 66 -12.62 -21.54 38.28
N SER A 67 -11.51 -21.15 38.90
CA SER A 67 -11.39 -19.91 39.65
C SER A 67 -11.21 -18.74 38.69
N ARG A 68 -12.03 -17.68 38.80
CA ARG A 68 -12.14 -16.52 37.88
C ARG A 68 -10.86 -15.67 37.65
N GLY A 69 -9.67 -16.13 38.06
CA GLY A 69 -8.42 -15.36 38.01
C GLY A 69 -7.45 -15.88 36.95
N GLY A 70 -7.21 -15.05 35.92
CA GLY A 70 -6.14 -15.23 34.95
C GLY A 70 -6.30 -16.42 34.01
N VAL A 71 -5.19 -16.86 33.43
CA VAL A 71 -5.11 -18.02 32.53
C VAL A 71 -4.05 -19.02 33.03
N THR A 72 -4.25 -20.28 32.69
CA THR A 72 -3.31 -21.38 32.93
C THR A 72 -3.05 -22.15 31.64
N VAL A 73 -2.05 -23.01 31.65
CA VAL A 73 -1.71 -23.87 30.51
C VAL A 73 -2.78 -24.93 30.26
N GLY A 74 -3.27 -25.00 29.02
CA GLY A 74 -4.24 -25.99 28.54
C GLY A 74 -3.62 -27.08 27.66
N ILE A 75 -4.41 -27.56 26.70
CA ILE A 75 -3.99 -28.55 25.70
C ILE A 75 -3.03 -27.96 24.66
N ARG A 76 -2.40 -28.80 23.86
CA ARG A 76 -1.55 -28.34 22.74
C ARG A 76 -2.39 -27.79 21.60
N ILE A 77 -1.86 -26.80 20.87
CA ILE A 77 -2.49 -26.25 19.67
C ILE A 77 -2.84 -27.37 18.67
N SER A 78 -1.94 -28.35 18.46
CA SER A 78 -2.21 -29.48 17.55
C SER A 78 -3.43 -30.31 17.97
N GLU A 79 -3.64 -30.48 19.28
CA GLU A 79 -4.77 -31.24 19.82
C GLU A 79 -6.08 -30.43 19.67
N LEU A 80 -6.03 -29.11 19.89
CA LEU A 80 -7.15 -28.21 19.65
C LEU A 80 -7.55 -28.18 18.16
N VAL A 81 -6.57 -28.05 17.26
CA VAL A 81 -6.77 -28.02 15.81
C VAL A 81 -7.45 -29.30 15.33
N GLU A 82 -6.95 -30.47 15.74
CA GLU A 82 -7.55 -31.77 15.39
C GLU A 82 -8.97 -31.94 15.97
N SER A 83 -9.18 -31.49 17.21
CA SER A 83 -10.49 -31.50 17.89
C SER A 83 -11.53 -30.67 17.12
N LEU A 84 -11.22 -29.40 16.84
CA LEU A 84 -12.10 -28.47 16.11
C LEU A 84 -12.38 -28.95 14.69
N ALA A 85 -11.35 -29.37 13.95
CA ALA A 85 -11.52 -29.81 12.57
C ALA A 85 -12.45 -31.03 12.49
N ARG A 86 -12.25 -32.03 13.36
CA ARG A 86 -13.12 -33.23 13.38
C ARG A 86 -14.54 -32.93 13.82
N GLU A 87 -14.73 -32.11 14.85
CA GLU A 87 -16.06 -31.78 15.35
C GLU A 87 -16.90 -31.05 14.30
N PHE A 88 -16.28 -30.10 13.59
CA PHE A 88 -16.97 -29.28 12.61
C PHE A 88 -16.82 -29.75 11.17
N SER A 89 -16.17 -30.90 10.95
CA SER A 89 -15.85 -31.43 9.62
C SER A 89 -15.21 -30.36 8.71
N GLY A 90 -14.25 -29.62 9.27
CA GLY A 90 -13.64 -28.44 8.66
C GLY A 90 -12.13 -28.55 8.44
N ASP A 91 -11.56 -27.50 7.86
CA ASP A 91 -10.11 -27.30 7.73
C ASP A 91 -9.68 -26.20 8.70
N VAL A 92 -8.78 -26.54 9.62
CA VAL A 92 -8.37 -25.66 10.71
C VAL A 92 -6.86 -25.54 10.70
N THR A 93 -6.37 -24.30 10.69
CA THR A 93 -4.94 -23.98 10.83
C THR A 93 -4.77 -22.96 11.94
N ILE A 94 -3.93 -23.24 12.93
CA ILE A 94 -3.60 -22.32 14.03
C ILE A 94 -2.08 -22.34 14.24
N GLY A 95 -1.43 -21.20 14.04
CA GLY A 95 0.02 -21.11 13.97
C GLY A 95 0.60 -22.17 13.02
N PRO A 96 1.57 -23.01 13.46
CA PRO A 96 2.17 -24.03 12.60
C PRO A 96 1.35 -25.32 12.47
N ALA A 97 0.24 -25.47 13.21
CA ALA A 97 -0.56 -26.70 13.20
C ALA A 97 -1.73 -26.59 12.24
N SER A 98 -1.98 -27.64 11.45
CA SER A 98 -3.08 -27.71 10.49
C SER A 98 -3.69 -29.11 10.49
N PHE A 99 -5.02 -29.20 10.40
CA PHE A 99 -5.75 -30.45 10.23
C PHE A 99 -6.98 -30.23 9.34
N ASN A 100 -7.07 -31.02 8.27
CA ASN A 100 -8.20 -31.00 7.35
C ASN A 100 -9.09 -32.23 7.56
N ALA A 101 -10.31 -31.98 8.02
CA ALA A 101 -11.38 -32.98 8.18
C ALA A 101 -12.56 -32.75 7.22
N LEU A 102 -12.38 -31.92 6.18
CA LEU A 102 -13.40 -31.67 5.18
C LEU A 102 -13.78 -32.97 4.45
N PRO A 103 -15.07 -33.27 4.26
CA PRO A 103 -15.51 -34.35 3.39
C PRO A 103 -14.97 -34.16 1.96
N ALA A 104 -14.60 -35.25 1.29
CA ALA A 104 -13.98 -35.18 -0.03
C ALA A 104 -14.85 -34.53 -1.12
N ASP A 105 -16.17 -34.48 -0.91
CA ASP A 105 -17.18 -33.95 -1.82
C ASP A 105 -17.79 -32.63 -1.33
N VAL A 106 -17.25 -32.02 -0.28
CA VAL A 106 -17.81 -30.77 0.24
C VAL A 106 -17.57 -29.63 -0.74
N ALA A 107 -18.66 -29.05 -1.24
CA ALA A 107 -18.59 -27.79 -1.97
C ALA A 107 -18.35 -26.67 -0.95
N LEU A 108 -17.14 -26.12 -0.93
CA LEU A 108 -16.87 -24.91 -0.17
C LEU A 108 -17.75 -23.78 -0.74
N PRO A 109 -18.48 -23.03 0.10
CA PRO A 109 -19.25 -21.90 -0.37
C PRO A 109 -18.31 -20.96 -1.14
N SER A 110 -18.71 -20.55 -2.35
CA SER A 110 -17.89 -19.63 -3.13
C SER A 110 -17.84 -18.30 -2.37
N VAL A 111 -16.66 -17.88 -1.96
CA VAL A 111 -16.43 -16.45 -1.68
C VAL A 111 -16.65 -15.76 -3.01
N ALA A 112 -17.61 -14.84 -3.09
CA ALA A 112 -17.89 -14.14 -4.34
C ALA A 112 -16.62 -13.39 -4.78
N SER A 113 -15.87 -13.96 -5.72
CA SER A 113 -14.67 -13.34 -6.30
C SER A 113 -15.00 -12.16 -7.20
N GLU A 114 -16.29 -11.86 -7.40
CA GLU A 114 -16.70 -10.64 -8.09
C GLU A 114 -16.13 -9.45 -7.33
N ALA A 115 -15.23 -8.73 -7.99
CA ALA A 115 -14.72 -7.46 -7.53
C ALA A 115 -15.95 -6.58 -7.21
N PRO A 116 -16.08 -6.06 -5.99
CA PRO A 116 -17.28 -5.32 -5.64
C PRO A 116 -17.44 -4.14 -6.60
N GLU A 117 -18.58 -4.09 -7.28
CA GLU A 117 -18.93 -2.96 -8.14
C GLU A 117 -18.99 -1.70 -7.29
N GLY A 118 -18.34 -0.63 -7.76
CA GLY A 118 -18.36 0.65 -7.06
C GLY A 118 -17.55 0.72 -5.78
N SER A 119 -16.51 -0.12 -5.63
CA SER A 119 -15.52 0.06 -4.57
C SER A 119 -14.83 1.42 -4.69
N ARG A 120 -14.59 2.05 -3.56
CA ARG A 120 -13.91 3.33 -3.42
C ARG A 120 -12.73 3.13 -2.51
N THR A 121 -11.54 3.42 -3.02
CA THR A 121 -10.29 3.27 -2.28
C THR A 121 -9.58 4.61 -2.21
N VAL A 122 -9.14 4.95 -1.01
CA VAL A 122 -8.28 6.09 -0.74
C VAL A 122 -7.01 5.60 -0.06
N VAL A 123 -5.86 5.97 -0.61
CA VAL A 123 -4.55 5.65 -0.04
C VAL A 123 -3.88 6.93 0.41
N VAL A 124 -3.50 6.98 1.68
CA VAL A 124 -2.69 8.04 2.27
C VAL A 124 -1.26 7.51 2.43
N SER A 125 -0.31 8.10 1.72
CA SER A 125 1.06 7.58 1.66
C SER A 125 2.08 8.69 1.35
N PRO A 126 3.34 8.56 1.79
CA PRO A 126 4.44 9.42 1.31
C PRO A 126 4.78 9.19 -0.18
N LEU A 127 4.15 8.22 -0.86
CA LEU A 127 4.33 7.88 -2.27
C LEU A 127 4.60 9.10 -3.13
N SER A 128 5.74 9.10 -3.82
CA SER A 128 6.13 10.15 -4.74
C SER A 128 5.11 10.35 -5.87
N ALA A 129 4.78 11.61 -6.19
CA ALA A 129 3.79 11.95 -7.22
C ALA A 129 4.11 11.34 -8.60
N TYR A 130 5.39 11.10 -8.90
CA TYR A 130 5.82 10.49 -10.15
C TYR A 130 5.52 8.99 -10.25
N MET A 131 5.22 8.30 -9.15
CA MET A 131 4.88 6.87 -9.18
C MET A 131 3.42 6.60 -9.56
N VAL A 132 2.53 7.58 -9.36
CA VAL A 132 1.10 7.45 -9.64
C VAL A 132 0.78 7.16 -11.12
N PRO A 133 1.40 7.81 -12.13
CA PRO A 133 1.20 7.44 -13.54
C PRO A 133 1.53 5.98 -13.85
N LEU A 134 2.58 5.44 -13.22
CA LEU A 134 2.99 4.05 -13.39
C LEU A 134 1.97 3.12 -12.76
N GLN A 135 1.53 3.40 -11.52
CA GLN A 135 0.48 2.63 -10.86
C GLN A 135 -0.83 2.64 -11.64
N ALA A 136 -1.26 3.79 -12.17
CA ALA A 136 -2.43 3.90 -13.04
C ALA A 136 -2.32 3.00 -14.28
N THR A 137 -1.12 2.92 -14.86
CA THR A 137 -0.89 2.07 -16.03
C THR A 137 -0.83 0.59 -15.67
N LEU A 138 -0.19 0.22 -14.56
CA LEU A 138 -0.11 -1.17 -14.10
C LEU A 138 -1.47 -1.72 -13.67
N LEU A 139 -2.30 -0.88 -13.05
CA LEU A 139 -3.68 -1.21 -12.69
C LEU A 139 -4.65 -1.09 -13.86
N GLU A 140 -4.18 -0.60 -15.02
CA GLU A 140 -4.98 -0.28 -16.21
C GLU A 140 -6.19 0.62 -15.90
N ARG A 141 -6.03 1.55 -14.94
CA ARG A 141 -7.11 2.39 -14.42
C ARG A 141 -6.75 3.85 -14.13
N PRO A 142 -7.72 4.78 -14.26
CA PRO A 142 -7.50 6.16 -13.88
C PRO A 142 -7.32 6.29 -12.35
N LEU A 143 -6.24 6.97 -11.94
CA LEU A 143 -5.99 7.32 -10.55
C LEU A 143 -6.01 8.83 -10.39
N ALA A 144 -6.72 9.32 -9.38
CA ALA A 144 -6.65 10.72 -8.98
C ALA A 144 -5.69 10.88 -7.81
N VAL A 145 -4.85 11.92 -7.82
CA VAL A 145 -3.92 12.21 -6.72
C VAL A 145 -4.02 13.65 -6.26
N THR A 146 -4.05 13.84 -4.95
CA THR A 146 -3.91 15.15 -4.28
C THR A 146 -2.70 15.09 -3.34
N SER A 147 -1.90 16.16 -3.31
CA SER A 147 -0.83 16.30 -2.32
C SER A 147 -1.35 17.07 -1.10
N LEU A 148 -0.98 16.62 0.10
CA LEU A 148 -1.24 17.28 1.37
C LEU A 148 0.10 17.68 2.03
N PRO A 149 0.70 18.82 1.64
CA PRO A 149 2.00 19.24 2.15
C PRO A 149 2.03 19.41 3.67
N ALA A 150 0.91 19.79 4.28
CA ALA A 150 0.79 19.95 5.73
C ALA A 150 0.99 18.65 6.52
N LEU A 151 0.69 17.50 5.89
CA LEU A 151 0.86 16.17 6.49
C LEU A 151 2.08 15.42 5.94
N ASP A 152 2.80 16.01 4.98
CA ASP A 152 3.82 15.31 4.19
C ASP A 152 3.29 13.97 3.62
N ARG A 153 2.07 14.02 3.06
CA ARG A 153 1.37 12.86 2.51
C ARG A 153 0.73 13.19 1.17
N ARG A 154 0.47 12.15 0.39
CA ARG A 154 -0.36 12.19 -0.81
C ARG A 154 -1.56 11.28 -0.62
N ILE A 155 -2.67 11.71 -1.19
CA ILE A 155 -3.92 10.96 -1.25
C ILE A 155 -4.08 10.46 -2.68
N VAL A 156 -3.97 9.15 -2.88
CA VAL A 156 -4.29 8.49 -4.16
C VAL A 156 -5.68 7.89 -4.04
N MET A 157 -6.52 8.18 -5.03
CA MET A 157 -7.94 7.86 -4.99
C MET A 157 -8.34 7.09 -6.23
N TYR A 158 -9.22 6.13 -6.01
CA TYR A 158 -9.74 5.25 -7.04
C TYR A 158 -11.21 4.91 -6.75
N SER A 159 -12.02 4.82 -7.81
CA SER A 159 -13.42 4.38 -7.74
C SER A 159 -13.74 3.46 -8.90
N GLY A 160 -14.30 2.29 -8.63
CA GLY A 160 -14.77 1.27 -9.59
C GLY A 160 -14.54 -0.15 -9.06
N GLU A 161 -14.36 -1.15 -9.92
CA GLU A 161 -14.36 -2.57 -9.49
C GLU A 161 -13.11 -2.99 -8.70
N GLY A 162 -13.23 -3.45 -7.45
CA GLY A 162 -12.14 -4.15 -6.76
C GLY A 162 -11.04 -3.28 -6.13
N ASN A 163 -10.27 -3.89 -5.23
CA ASN A 163 -9.49 -3.21 -4.19
C ASN A 163 -7.97 -3.32 -4.46
N GLN A 164 -7.54 -3.09 -5.71
CA GLN A 164 -6.20 -3.47 -6.18
C GLN A 164 -5.11 -2.40 -5.93
N LEU A 165 -5.43 -1.27 -5.31
CA LEU A 165 -4.41 -0.24 -5.04
C LEU A 165 -3.41 -0.77 -4.01
N GLY A 166 -2.15 -0.92 -4.42
CA GLY A 166 -1.11 -1.60 -3.64
C GLY A 166 -0.93 -3.10 -3.94
N ALA A 167 -1.71 -3.70 -4.86
CA ALA A 167 -1.60 -5.13 -5.21
C ALA A 167 -0.26 -5.51 -5.86
N PHE A 168 0.44 -4.54 -6.47
CA PHE A 168 1.78 -4.73 -7.03
C PHE A 168 2.91 -4.48 -6.02
N GLY A 169 2.56 -4.41 -4.73
CA GLY A 169 3.48 -4.12 -3.64
C GLY A 169 3.68 -2.63 -3.41
N TRP A 170 4.31 -2.32 -2.27
CA TRP A 170 4.69 -0.98 -1.85
C TRP A 170 6.21 -0.88 -1.84
N ASP A 171 6.76 0.16 -2.46
CA ASP A 171 8.14 0.55 -2.27
C ASP A 171 8.32 1.17 -0.87
N LYS A 172 9.53 1.02 -0.31
CA LYS A 172 9.85 1.54 1.04
C LYS A 172 9.62 3.04 1.17
N GLU A 173 9.78 3.79 0.09
CA GLU A 173 9.56 5.24 0.04
C GLU A 173 8.07 5.62 0.10
N SER A 174 7.17 4.66 -0.11
CA SER A 174 5.72 4.84 -0.01
C SER A 174 5.14 4.34 1.31
N LEU A 175 5.98 3.88 2.23
CA LEU A 175 5.58 3.38 3.54
C LEU A 175 5.90 4.42 4.64
N PRO A 176 5.10 4.47 5.72
CA PRO A 176 3.87 3.71 5.91
C PRO A 176 2.73 4.24 5.02
N ALA A 177 1.87 3.33 4.56
CA ALA A 177 0.68 3.64 3.75
C ALA A 177 -0.59 3.24 4.49
N LEU A 178 -1.61 4.10 4.45
CA LEU A 178 -2.93 3.80 4.97
C LEU A 178 -3.90 3.63 3.80
N VAL A 179 -4.55 2.47 3.71
CA VAL A 179 -5.53 2.14 2.68
C VAL A 179 -6.92 2.11 3.31
N LEU A 180 -7.77 3.05 2.91
CA LEU A 180 -9.18 3.13 3.29
C LEU A 180 -10.02 2.60 2.13
N THR A 181 -10.90 1.64 2.39
CA THR A 181 -11.76 1.04 1.38
C THR A 181 -13.21 1.04 1.83
N VAL A 182 -14.10 1.43 0.94
CA VAL A 182 -15.55 1.32 1.10
C VAL A 182 -16.12 0.64 -0.13
N ASP A 183 -16.80 -0.48 0.08
CA ASP A 183 -17.56 -1.15 -0.95
C ASP A 183 -18.89 -1.70 -0.41
N ALA A 184 -19.64 -2.42 -1.24
CA ALA A 184 -20.96 -2.94 -0.84
C ALA A 184 -20.90 -4.01 0.27
N ARG A 185 -19.72 -4.61 0.50
CA ARG A 185 -19.50 -5.70 1.45
C ARG A 185 -18.91 -5.19 2.75
N ASP A 186 -18.02 -4.20 2.67
CA ASP A 186 -17.28 -3.77 3.84
C ASP A 186 -16.81 -2.30 3.80
N ILE A 187 -16.55 -1.78 4.99
CA ILE A 187 -15.77 -0.58 5.25
C ILE A 187 -14.54 -1.05 6.00
N ALA A 188 -13.35 -0.81 5.47
CA ALA A 188 -12.11 -1.28 6.07
C ALA A 188 -11.00 -0.24 5.98
N VAL A 189 -10.09 -0.33 6.95
CA VAL A 189 -8.82 0.38 6.97
C VAL A 189 -7.69 -0.63 7.10
N ARG A 190 -6.61 -0.40 6.36
CA ARG A 190 -5.40 -1.20 6.42
C ARG A 190 -4.17 -0.31 6.50
N ALA A 191 -3.35 -0.47 7.52
CA ALA A 191 -2.05 0.17 7.62
C ALA A 191 -0.95 -0.80 7.17
N VAL A 192 -0.26 -0.42 6.09
CA VAL A 192 0.88 -1.14 5.54
C VAL A 192 2.15 -0.48 6.04
N THR A 193 2.97 -1.22 6.78
CA THR A 193 4.17 -0.66 7.44
C THR A 193 5.48 -1.23 6.92
N THR A 194 5.53 -2.53 6.59
CA THR A 194 6.75 -3.22 6.14
C THR A 194 6.70 -3.62 4.66
N GLY A 195 5.50 -3.65 4.06
CA GLY A 195 5.25 -4.14 2.70
C GLY A 195 5.01 -5.65 2.63
N GLU A 196 5.13 -6.36 3.75
CA GLU A 196 4.74 -7.76 3.92
C GLU A 196 3.31 -7.79 4.45
N SER A 197 2.39 -8.46 3.74
CA SER A 197 0.96 -8.42 4.08
C SER A 197 0.61 -9.08 5.42
N GLU A 198 1.50 -9.90 5.96
CA GLU A 198 1.34 -10.55 7.27
C GLU A 198 1.50 -9.56 8.44
N ASP A 199 2.19 -8.44 8.21
CA ASP A 199 2.40 -7.37 9.20
C ASP A 199 1.38 -6.22 9.05
N ASP A 200 0.46 -6.32 8.09
CA ASP A 200 -0.54 -5.28 7.85
C ASP A 200 -1.56 -5.26 9.00
N ALA A 201 -1.72 -4.10 9.64
CA ALA A 201 -2.80 -3.89 10.59
C ALA A 201 -4.09 -3.65 9.81
N VAL A 202 -5.08 -4.53 9.94
CA VAL A 202 -6.37 -4.45 9.24
C VAL A 202 -7.50 -4.31 10.24
N PHE A 203 -8.36 -3.33 10.03
CA PHE A 203 -9.61 -3.19 10.75
C PHE A 203 -10.78 -3.08 9.79
N SER A 204 -11.86 -3.80 10.10
CA SER A 204 -13.07 -3.88 9.29
C SER A 204 -14.28 -3.61 10.16
N TRP A 205 -15.13 -2.65 9.74
CA TRP A 205 -16.41 -2.37 10.41
C TRP A 205 -17.49 -3.40 10.04
N GLY A 206 -17.33 -4.15 8.95
CA GLY A 206 -18.22 -5.24 8.57
C GLY A 206 -17.90 -6.56 9.25
N MET A 207 -16.74 -6.67 9.89
CA MET A 207 -16.33 -7.87 10.62
C MET A 207 -17.01 -7.91 11.99
N THR A 208 -17.48 -9.08 12.37
CA THR A 208 -17.99 -9.36 13.72
C THR A 208 -16.89 -10.00 14.52
N SER A 209 -16.65 -9.51 15.73
CA SER A 209 -15.69 -10.09 16.67
C SER A 209 -16.42 -10.58 17.94
N GLN A 210 -16.07 -11.77 18.40
CA GLN A 210 -16.59 -12.38 19.62
C GLN A 210 -15.44 -12.85 20.51
N TYR A 211 -15.45 -12.42 21.76
CA TYR A 211 -14.48 -12.85 22.76
C TYR A 211 -14.98 -14.07 23.54
N VAL A 212 -14.17 -15.12 23.57
CA VAL A 212 -14.39 -16.32 24.37
C VAL A 212 -13.54 -16.25 25.62
N TRP A 213 -14.19 -16.21 26.79
CA TRP A 213 -13.56 -16.00 28.10
C TRP A 213 -13.16 -17.30 28.83
N GLY A 214 -13.17 -18.43 28.12
CA GLY A 214 -12.80 -19.73 28.67
C GLY A 214 -13.79 -20.29 29.71
N GLY A 215 -15.09 -20.19 29.47
CA GLY A 215 -16.13 -20.81 30.32
C GLY A 215 -16.49 -20.02 31.58
N VAL A 216 -16.12 -18.74 31.64
CA VAL A 216 -16.46 -17.83 32.72
C VAL A 216 -17.39 -16.74 32.21
N ALA A 217 -18.61 -16.70 32.74
CA ALA A 217 -19.61 -15.68 32.38
C ALA A 217 -19.18 -14.25 32.76
N GLU A 218 -18.42 -14.08 33.84
CA GLU A 218 -17.94 -12.78 34.33
C GLU A 218 -16.42 -12.81 34.53
N PRO A 219 -15.62 -12.36 33.54
CA PRO A 219 -14.17 -12.36 33.65
C PRO A 219 -13.71 -11.37 34.72
N GLY A 220 -12.79 -11.82 35.60
CA GLY A 220 -12.15 -10.97 36.60
C GLY A 220 -11.17 -9.96 35.98
N PRO A 221 -10.72 -8.95 36.74
CA PRO A 221 -9.91 -7.85 36.21
C PRO A 221 -8.59 -8.29 35.57
N ALA A 222 -7.94 -9.32 36.11
CA ALA A 222 -6.70 -9.86 35.54
C ALA A 222 -6.90 -10.52 34.17
N LEU A 223 -8.03 -11.21 33.96
CA LEU A 223 -8.33 -11.82 32.67
C LEU A 223 -8.74 -10.75 31.64
N ARG A 224 -9.53 -9.75 32.06
CA ARG A 224 -9.88 -8.61 31.20
C ARG A 224 -8.64 -7.86 30.72
N ALA A 225 -7.75 -7.50 31.65
CA ALA A 225 -6.51 -6.81 31.31
C ALA A 225 -5.65 -7.59 30.31
N LEU A 226 -5.56 -8.93 30.47
CA LEU A 226 -4.81 -9.77 29.52
C LEU A 226 -5.46 -9.82 28.14
N VAL A 227 -6.79 -9.94 28.05
CA VAL A 227 -7.51 -9.94 26.77
C VAL A 227 -7.41 -8.58 26.11
N ASP A 228 -7.56 -7.50 26.87
CA ASP A 228 -7.41 -6.13 26.38
C ASP A 228 -6.00 -5.89 25.84
N GLU A 229 -4.96 -6.39 26.52
CA GLU A 229 -3.58 -6.23 26.08
C GLU A 229 -3.23 -7.10 24.85
N MET A 230 -3.71 -8.34 24.79
CA MET A 230 -3.15 -9.34 23.86
C MET A 230 -4.11 -9.80 22.76
N LEU A 231 -5.43 -9.67 22.97
CA LEU A 231 -6.46 -10.18 22.06
C LEU A 231 -7.35 -9.09 21.48
N THR A 232 -7.28 -7.83 21.94
CA THR A 232 -7.94 -6.71 21.24
C THR A 232 -7.03 -6.15 20.16
N ASP A 233 -7.61 -5.44 19.20
CA ASP A 233 -6.91 -4.76 18.10
C ASP A 233 -6.11 -3.53 18.57
N SER A 234 -5.76 -3.41 19.86
CA SER A 234 -5.04 -2.25 20.40
C SER A 234 -3.69 -2.02 19.70
N THR A 235 -3.05 -3.10 19.22
CA THR A 235 -1.85 -3.05 18.37
C THR A 235 -2.16 -2.46 16.98
N ASP A 236 -3.28 -2.83 16.37
CA ASP A 236 -3.65 -2.44 15.00
C ASP A 236 -4.13 -0.98 14.94
N VAL A 237 -4.88 -0.55 15.95
CA VAL A 237 -5.28 0.86 16.17
C VAL A 237 -4.05 1.77 16.21
N SER A 238 -3.03 1.36 16.98
CA SER A 238 -1.79 2.14 17.14
C SER A 238 -1.00 2.24 15.83
N LEU A 239 -0.95 1.16 15.05
CA LEU A 239 -0.29 1.13 13.74
C LEU A 239 -1.02 2.00 12.71
N VAL A 240 -2.36 2.00 12.73
CA VAL A 240 -3.18 2.88 11.88
C VAL A 240 -2.95 4.36 12.22
N ALA A 241 -2.95 4.72 13.51
CA ALA A 241 -2.65 6.08 13.93
C ALA A 241 -1.23 6.49 13.52
N ALA A 242 -0.23 5.60 13.68
CA ALA A 242 1.16 5.92 13.35
C ALA A 242 1.43 6.10 11.84
N ALA A 243 0.55 5.59 10.97
CA ALA A 243 0.72 5.72 9.51
C ALA A 243 0.60 7.18 9.02
N VAL A 244 -0.19 8.01 9.72
CA VAL A 244 -0.43 9.41 9.37
C VAL A 244 0.20 10.34 10.42
N PRO A 245 1.15 11.22 10.05
CA PRO A 245 1.82 12.11 10.99
C PRO A 245 0.82 13.07 11.64
N GLY A 246 0.85 13.14 12.97
CA GLY A 246 -0.01 14.04 13.73
C GLY A 246 -1.43 13.52 14.00
N ALA A 247 -1.73 12.27 13.67
CA ALA A 247 -2.99 11.64 14.04
C ALA A 247 -3.16 11.51 15.57
N ASP A 248 -4.40 11.64 16.04
CA ASP A 248 -4.77 11.46 17.44
C ASP A 248 -5.09 9.98 17.70
N ALA A 249 -4.17 9.28 18.36
CA ALA A 249 -4.32 7.85 18.62
C ALA A 249 -5.52 7.50 19.53
N GLU A 250 -5.91 8.39 20.45
CA GLU A 250 -7.06 8.17 21.32
C GLU A 250 -8.36 8.30 20.51
N ALA A 251 -8.46 9.34 19.69
CA ALA A 251 -9.60 9.53 18.80
C ALA A 251 -9.70 8.43 17.72
N VAL A 252 -8.59 7.89 17.23
CA VAL A 252 -8.58 6.73 16.32
C VAL A 252 -9.19 5.50 17.01
N ALA A 253 -8.85 5.24 18.28
CA ALA A 253 -9.41 4.14 19.05
C ALA A 253 -10.94 4.30 19.26
N GLU A 254 -11.40 5.52 19.52
CA GLU A 254 -12.83 5.84 19.64
C GLU A 254 -13.56 5.65 18.31
N ALA A 255 -12.95 6.04 17.19
CA ALA A 255 -13.50 5.87 15.86
C ALA A 255 -13.73 4.39 15.50
N PHE A 256 -12.82 3.50 15.90
CA PHE A 256 -12.96 2.05 15.68
C PHE A 256 -14.09 1.45 16.52
N SER A 257 -14.36 2.02 17.70
CA SER A 257 -15.49 1.63 18.55
C SER A 257 -16.83 2.13 18.03
N THR A 258 -16.82 3.07 17.08
CA THR A 258 -18.02 3.64 16.47
C THR A 258 -18.42 2.84 15.22
N PRO A 259 -19.65 2.29 15.14
CA PRO A 259 -20.03 1.45 14.01
C PRO A 259 -20.15 2.17 12.66
N GLY A 260 -19.79 1.46 11.59
CA GLY A 260 -20.12 1.81 10.20
C GLY A 260 -19.53 3.14 9.70
N ILE A 261 -20.32 3.86 8.89
CA ILE A 261 -19.87 5.10 8.23
C ILE A 261 -19.54 6.19 9.24
N ASP A 262 -20.24 6.24 10.38
CA ASP A 262 -19.95 7.24 11.41
C ASP A 262 -18.56 7.03 12.01
N GLY A 263 -18.15 5.76 12.21
CA GLY A 263 -16.79 5.42 12.62
C GLY A 263 -15.74 5.78 11.56
N LEU A 264 -16.03 5.56 10.28
CA LEU A 264 -15.14 5.98 9.19
C LEU A 264 -14.95 7.50 9.17
N VAL A 265 -16.03 8.27 9.34
CA VAL A 265 -15.96 9.74 9.36
C VAL A 265 -15.17 10.22 10.57
N ALA A 266 -15.39 9.63 11.75
CA ALA A 266 -14.62 9.92 12.95
C ALA A 266 -13.13 9.59 12.76
N LEU A 267 -12.81 8.48 12.07
CA LEU A 267 -11.43 8.11 11.77
C LEU A 267 -10.75 9.17 10.88
N ILE A 268 -11.43 9.65 9.84
CA ILE A 268 -10.88 10.64 8.92
C ILE A 268 -10.52 11.93 9.67
N ASP A 269 -11.37 12.37 10.59
CA ASP A 269 -11.12 13.52 11.46
C ASP A 269 -9.94 13.27 12.42
N ALA A 270 -9.92 12.10 13.07
CA ALA A 270 -8.84 11.69 13.98
C ALA A 270 -7.46 11.60 13.30
N LEU A 271 -7.42 11.25 12.01
CA LEU A 271 -6.21 11.23 11.20
C LEU A 271 -5.79 12.62 10.69
N GLY A 272 -6.59 13.67 10.93
CA GLY A 272 -6.35 15.01 10.42
C GLY A 272 -6.51 15.13 8.91
N LEU A 273 -7.24 14.20 8.28
CA LEU A 273 -7.48 14.20 6.84
C LEU A 273 -8.61 15.17 6.48
N PRO A 274 -8.60 15.76 5.27
CA PRO A 274 -9.68 16.64 4.84
C PRO A 274 -11.05 15.95 4.80
N ASP A 275 -12.11 16.67 5.16
CA ASP A 275 -13.51 16.20 5.15
C ASP A 275 -13.99 15.66 3.80
N TRP A 276 -13.46 16.19 2.69
CA TRP A 276 -13.78 15.71 1.35
C TRP A 276 -13.32 14.27 1.12
N VAL A 277 -12.35 13.74 1.89
CA VAL A 277 -11.93 12.32 1.81
C VAL A 277 -13.09 11.40 2.17
N ALA A 278 -13.86 11.75 3.21
CA ALA A 278 -15.07 11.02 3.57
C ALA A 278 -16.11 11.09 2.46
N SER A 279 -16.22 12.23 1.79
CA SER A 279 -17.13 12.39 0.64
C SER A 279 -16.73 11.55 -0.56
N VAL A 280 -15.42 11.36 -0.82
CA VAL A 280 -14.94 10.43 -1.85
C VAL A 280 -15.29 8.98 -1.47
N LEU A 281 -14.95 8.56 -0.26
CA LEU A 281 -15.20 7.18 0.21
C LEU A 281 -16.70 6.83 0.27
N THR A 282 -17.56 7.78 0.62
CA THR A 282 -19.02 7.60 0.64
C THR A 282 -19.67 7.79 -0.74
N GLY A 283 -18.91 8.17 -1.77
CA GLY A 283 -19.40 8.38 -3.12
C GLY A 283 -20.18 9.67 -3.35
N ARG A 284 -20.11 10.63 -2.42
CA ARG A 284 -20.66 11.98 -2.57
C ARG A 284 -19.81 12.88 -3.47
N LEU A 285 -18.53 12.55 -3.64
CA LEU A 285 -17.57 13.29 -4.47
C LEU A 285 -16.80 12.32 -5.37
N ALA A 286 -16.67 12.61 -6.67
CA ALA A 286 -15.85 11.78 -7.53
C ALA A 286 -14.35 12.03 -7.24
N PRO A 287 -13.47 11.01 -7.34
CA PRO A 287 -12.03 11.19 -7.16
C PRO A 287 -11.42 12.32 -8.00
N ALA A 288 -11.89 12.51 -9.22
CA ALA A 288 -11.42 13.55 -10.15
C ALA A 288 -11.87 14.97 -9.76
N GLU A 289 -12.90 15.11 -8.93
CA GLU A 289 -13.47 16.39 -8.49
C GLU A 289 -12.92 16.80 -7.11
N ALA A 290 -12.10 15.95 -6.49
CA ALA A 290 -11.48 16.25 -5.21
C ALA A 290 -10.58 17.51 -5.31
N PRO A 291 -10.56 18.38 -4.29
CA PRO A 291 -9.75 19.58 -4.29
C PRO A 291 -8.27 19.29 -4.60
N GLY A 292 -7.75 19.95 -5.64
CA GLY A 292 -6.35 19.80 -6.07
C GLY A 292 -6.02 18.48 -6.79
N ALA A 293 -7.04 17.69 -7.17
CA ALA A 293 -6.82 16.39 -7.80
C ALA A 293 -6.20 16.50 -9.20
N VAL A 294 -5.19 15.67 -9.44
CA VAL A 294 -4.61 15.44 -10.75
C VAL A 294 -4.93 14.01 -11.18
N VAL A 295 -5.57 13.85 -12.35
CA VAL A 295 -5.96 12.54 -12.86
C VAL A 295 -4.88 11.97 -13.81
N HIS A 296 -4.51 10.73 -13.56
CA HIS A 296 -3.57 9.96 -14.36
C HIS A 296 -4.27 8.79 -15.04
N GLU A 297 -4.44 8.91 -16.36
CA GLU A 297 -4.97 7.84 -17.20
C GLU A 297 -3.93 6.77 -17.53
N PRO A 298 -4.34 5.50 -17.72
CA PRO A 298 -3.48 4.42 -18.20
C PRO A 298 -3.02 4.71 -19.62
N ARG A 299 -1.71 4.78 -19.84
CA ARG A 299 -1.16 5.16 -21.16
C ARG A 299 0.02 4.31 -21.61
N GLY A 300 0.02 3.02 -21.31
CA GLY A 300 1.08 2.09 -21.73
C GLY A 300 2.43 2.34 -21.03
N LEU A 301 3.18 1.27 -20.78
CA LEU A 301 4.33 1.30 -19.86
C LEU A 301 5.42 2.30 -20.27
N SER A 302 5.77 2.39 -21.55
CA SER A 302 6.83 3.30 -22.02
C SER A 302 6.47 4.79 -21.84
N ASN A 303 5.20 5.15 -21.96
CA ASN A 303 4.75 6.52 -21.72
C ASN A 303 4.70 6.84 -20.23
N ALA A 304 4.20 5.87 -19.44
CA ALA A 304 4.10 5.98 -17.99
C ALA A 304 5.48 6.22 -17.35
N VAL A 305 6.46 5.37 -17.66
CA VAL A 305 7.86 5.52 -17.21
C VAL A 305 8.43 6.88 -17.65
N GLY A 306 8.20 7.30 -18.89
CA GLY A 306 8.66 8.60 -19.39
C GLY A 306 8.05 9.79 -18.65
N ARG A 307 6.77 9.71 -18.24
CA ARG A 307 6.10 10.75 -17.45
C ARG A 307 6.53 10.72 -15.99
N SER A 308 6.73 9.54 -15.41
CA SER A 308 7.29 9.36 -14.07
C SER A 308 8.68 9.99 -13.98
N VAL A 309 9.60 9.62 -14.88
CA VAL A 309 10.94 10.24 -14.94
C VAL A 309 10.84 11.75 -15.19
N GLY A 310 9.92 12.19 -16.05
CA GLY A 310 9.68 13.61 -16.28
C GLY A 310 9.24 14.39 -15.04
N LEU A 311 8.37 13.81 -14.21
CA LEU A 311 7.92 14.40 -12.94
C LEU A 311 9.03 14.36 -11.89
N MET A 312 9.75 13.24 -11.76
CA MET A 312 10.91 13.10 -10.87
C MET A 312 11.98 14.15 -11.18
N LEU A 313 12.29 14.37 -12.45
CA LEU A 313 13.28 15.37 -12.87
C LEU A 313 12.82 16.83 -12.69
N GLN A 314 11.53 17.06 -12.47
CA GLN A 314 10.98 18.38 -12.14
C GLN A 314 10.99 18.66 -10.64
N ASP A 315 11.08 17.62 -9.81
CA ASP A 315 11.18 17.73 -8.36
C ASP A 315 12.58 18.25 -7.95
N PRO A 316 12.68 19.41 -7.27
CA PRO A 316 13.96 19.97 -6.83
C PRO A 316 14.76 19.05 -5.90
N GLU A 317 14.09 18.16 -5.17
CA GLU A 317 14.72 17.30 -4.17
C GLU A 317 15.16 15.94 -4.72
N ALA A 318 14.75 15.58 -5.94
CA ALA A 318 15.14 14.32 -6.56
C ALA A 318 16.64 14.27 -6.94
N PRO A 319 17.33 13.13 -6.73
CA PRO A 319 18.73 12.96 -7.13
C PRO A 319 18.94 13.24 -8.63
N GLY A 320 19.79 14.22 -8.97
CA GLY A 320 20.09 14.59 -10.36
C GLY A 320 19.17 15.64 -10.99
N SER A 321 18.12 16.08 -10.28
CA SER A 321 17.21 17.15 -10.74
C SER A 321 17.94 18.47 -10.96
N ALA A 322 18.88 18.83 -10.08
CA ALA A 322 19.67 20.06 -10.20
C ALA A 322 20.50 20.11 -11.49
N PHE A 323 21.08 18.97 -11.89
CA PHE A 323 21.80 18.85 -13.15
C PHE A 323 20.84 19.01 -14.35
N TRP A 324 19.69 18.35 -14.29
CA TRP A 324 18.70 18.40 -15.36
C TRP A 324 18.02 19.78 -15.51
N GLN A 325 17.68 20.43 -14.41
CA GLN A 325 17.17 21.81 -14.41
C GLN A 325 18.21 22.79 -14.96
N THR A 326 19.49 22.60 -14.61
CA THR A 326 20.59 23.38 -15.18
C THR A 326 20.71 23.13 -16.68
N TYR A 327 20.62 21.88 -17.12
CA TYR A 327 20.64 21.50 -18.54
C TYR A 327 19.48 22.13 -19.31
N ILE A 328 18.24 22.01 -18.81
CA ILE A 328 17.05 22.64 -19.41
C ILE A 328 17.26 24.15 -19.53
N ARG A 329 17.71 24.81 -18.45
CA ARG A 329 17.96 26.26 -18.43
C ARG A 329 18.98 26.66 -19.49
N VAL A 330 20.11 25.95 -19.58
CA VAL A 330 21.16 26.23 -20.56
C VAL A 330 20.66 26.02 -21.99
N VAL A 331 19.95 24.93 -22.26
CA VAL A 331 19.42 24.59 -23.58
C VAL A 331 18.32 25.57 -24.04
N THR A 332 17.54 26.13 -23.11
CA THR A 332 16.44 27.06 -23.43
C THR A 332 16.88 28.52 -23.45
N GLU A 333 17.60 28.99 -22.43
CA GLU A 333 17.98 30.41 -22.28
C GLU A 333 19.28 30.77 -22.99
N ARG A 334 20.23 29.82 -23.08
CA ARG A 334 21.54 30.03 -23.70
C ARG A 334 21.85 28.95 -24.75
N PRO A 335 20.97 28.74 -25.75
CA PRO A 335 21.12 27.67 -26.73
C PRO A 335 22.41 27.77 -27.57
N TRP A 336 23.02 28.95 -27.63
CA TRP A 336 24.30 29.18 -28.30
C TRP A 336 25.48 28.48 -27.60
N LEU A 337 25.42 28.28 -26.27
CA LEU A 337 26.46 27.55 -25.52
C LEU A 337 26.51 26.08 -25.94
N MET A 338 25.35 25.43 -26.05
CA MET A 338 25.25 24.04 -26.52
C MET A 338 25.74 23.89 -27.96
N ARG A 339 25.37 24.83 -28.84
CA ARG A 339 25.84 24.82 -30.23
C ARG A 339 27.35 25.00 -30.34
N ALA A 340 27.95 25.81 -29.47
CA ALA A 340 29.39 26.00 -29.41
C ALA A 340 30.11 24.74 -28.91
N GLY A 341 29.57 24.06 -27.88
CA GLY A 341 30.09 22.80 -27.36
C GLY A 341 30.05 21.68 -28.40
N VAL A 342 28.88 21.44 -28.99
CA VAL A 342 28.68 20.45 -30.07
C VAL A 342 29.59 20.73 -31.27
N ALA A 343 29.76 22.00 -31.67
CA ALA A 343 30.63 22.36 -32.79
C ALA A 343 32.11 22.11 -32.47
N LEU A 344 32.54 22.35 -31.24
CA LEU A 344 33.90 22.07 -30.78
C LEU A 344 34.17 20.56 -30.79
N GLU A 345 33.26 19.77 -30.23
CA GLU A 345 33.38 18.31 -30.16
C GLU A 345 33.38 17.68 -31.56
N ALA A 346 32.45 18.10 -32.43
CA ALA A 346 32.41 17.64 -33.81
C ALA A 346 33.68 18.04 -34.58
N GLY A 347 34.24 19.21 -34.28
CA GLY A 347 35.53 19.67 -34.83
C GLY A 347 36.70 18.77 -34.41
N ILE A 348 36.76 18.37 -33.14
CA ILE A 348 37.76 17.44 -32.60
C ILE A 348 37.58 16.05 -33.23
N GLY A 349 36.35 15.53 -33.25
CA GLY A 349 36.04 14.24 -33.86
C GLY A 349 36.40 14.17 -35.34
N GLY A 350 36.06 15.22 -36.10
CA GLY A 350 36.42 15.37 -37.50
C GLY A 350 37.94 15.45 -37.73
N ALA A 351 38.67 16.17 -36.88
CA ALA A 351 40.14 16.24 -36.96
C ALA A 351 40.81 14.88 -36.68
N LEU A 352 40.29 14.10 -35.73
CA LEU A 352 40.80 12.76 -35.43
C LEU A 352 40.55 11.77 -36.57
N ILE A 353 39.38 11.83 -37.21
CA ILE A 353 39.10 11.03 -38.42
C ILE A 353 40.01 11.47 -39.57
N GLY A 354 40.10 12.78 -39.82
CA GLY A 354 40.92 13.33 -40.90
C GLY A 354 42.40 12.95 -40.75
N THR A 355 42.94 13.02 -39.53
CA THR A 355 44.32 12.59 -39.25
C THR A 355 44.52 11.08 -39.41
N ALA A 356 43.53 10.27 -39.05
CA ALA A 356 43.56 8.82 -39.25
C ALA A 356 43.54 8.43 -40.74
N VAL A 357 42.75 9.14 -41.56
CA VAL A 357 42.66 8.94 -43.01
C VAL A 357 43.94 9.42 -43.71
N HIS A 358 44.43 10.63 -43.39
CA HIS A 358 45.66 11.17 -43.97
C HIS A 358 46.89 10.30 -43.66
N ARG A 359 46.91 9.67 -42.48
CA ARG A 359 47.96 8.71 -42.11
C ARG A 359 47.83 7.40 -42.89
N ARG A 360 46.61 6.90 -43.10
CA ARG A 360 46.35 5.73 -43.95
C ARG A 360 46.86 5.95 -45.37
N ASP A 361 46.64 7.13 -45.96
CA ASP A 361 47.06 7.44 -47.33
C ASP A 361 48.59 7.50 -47.46
N ARG A 362 49.31 7.84 -46.39
CA ARG A 362 50.78 7.89 -46.37
C ARG A 362 51.45 6.56 -46.00
N THR A 363 50.87 5.78 -45.09
CA THR A 363 51.51 4.58 -44.53
C THR A 363 50.82 3.27 -44.88
N GLY A 364 49.74 3.30 -45.66
CA GLY A 364 48.94 2.14 -46.06
C GLY A 364 48.10 1.51 -44.94
N VAL A 365 48.25 1.97 -43.69
CA VAL A 365 47.60 1.41 -42.50
C VAL A 365 46.87 2.51 -41.73
N ALA A 366 45.56 2.35 -41.54
CA ALA A 366 44.74 3.29 -40.78
C ALA A 366 44.94 3.12 -39.27
N HIS A 367 45.09 4.23 -38.54
CA HIS A 367 45.17 4.19 -37.08
C HIS A 367 43.78 4.00 -36.47
N ARG A 368 43.40 2.74 -36.26
CA ARG A 368 42.06 2.32 -35.79
C ARG A 368 41.58 3.06 -34.55
N GLY A 369 42.46 3.38 -33.61
CA GLY A 369 42.11 4.14 -32.40
C GLY A 369 41.67 5.58 -32.66
N LEU A 370 42.32 6.30 -33.58
CA LEU A 370 41.98 7.71 -33.86
C LEU A 370 40.67 7.79 -34.64
N LEU A 371 40.48 6.86 -35.57
CA LEU A 371 39.25 6.74 -36.34
C LEU A 371 38.07 6.35 -35.45
N ALA A 372 38.23 5.37 -34.55
CA ALA A 372 37.17 4.97 -33.64
C ALA A 372 36.79 6.10 -32.67
N THR A 373 37.77 6.76 -32.02
CA THR A 373 37.49 7.88 -31.12
C THR A 373 36.83 9.05 -31.85
N GLY A 374 37.31 9.39 -33.05
CA GLY A 374 36.71 10.47 -33.82
C GLY A 374 35.27 10.18 -34.27
N VAL A 375 34.95 8.91 -34.59
CA VAL A 375 33.58 8.49 -34.91
C VAL A 375 32.68 8.56 -33.67
N VAL A 376 33.16 8.12 -32.51
CA VAL A 376 32.38 8.19 -31.25
C VAL A 376 32.04 9.63 -30.89
N LEU A 377 33.00 10.56 -30.97
CA LEU A 377 32.75 11.98 -30.69
C LEU A 377 31.76 12.62 -31.67
N LEU A 378 31.76 12.21 -32.94
CA LEU A 378 30.74 12.68 -33.89
C LEU A 378 29.35 12.13 -33.58
N VAL A 379 29.26 10.87 -33.15
CA VAL A 379 27.98 10.26 -32.74
C VAL A 379 27.44 10.95 -31.49
N ASP A 380 28.31 11.23 -30.51
CA ASP A 380 27.93 11.90 -29.26
C ASP A 380 27.44 13.34 -29.52
N ALA A 381 28.19 14.11 -30.32
CA ALA A 381 27.78 15.46 -30.73
C ALA A 381 26.41 15.50 -31.44
N VAL A 382 26.10 14.49 -32.27
CA VAL A 382 24.79 14.38 -32.95
C VAL A 382 23.68 14.01 -31.95
N ALA A 383 23.96 13.11 -31.01
CA ALA A 383 23.02 12.73 -29.97
C ALA A 383 22.71 13.91 -29.04
N GLU A 384 23.72 14.66 -28.62
CA GLU A 384 23.57 15.84 -27.76
C GLU A 384 22.82 16.98 -28.46
N ALA A 385 23.11 17.24 -29.74
CA ALA A 385 22.38 18.22 -30.54
C ALA A 385 20.90 17.86 -30.70
N SER A 386 20.61 16.56 -30.90
CA SER A 386 19.25 16.05 -31.05
C SER A 386 18.46 16.14 -29.73
N LEU A 387 19.10 15.78 -28.62
CA LEU A 387 18.52 15.89 -27.28
C LEU A 387 18.25 17.34 -26.90
N ALA A 388 19.20 18.25 -27.15
CA ALA A 388 19.05 19.68 -26.89
C ALA A 388 17.92 20.30 -27.75
N SER A 389 17.81 19.89 -29.02
CA SER A 389 16.72 20.34 -29.90
C SER A 389 15.36 19.87 -29.40
N TRP A 390 15.24 18.59 -29.06
CA TRP A 390 14.00 17.99 -28.59
C TRP A 390 13.53 18.57 -27.25
N THR A 391 14.44 18.70 -26.28
CA THR A 391 14.14 19.28 -24.96
C THR A 391 13.72 20.74 -25.08
N ARG A 392 14.43 21.54 -25.88
CA ARG A 392 14.04 22.94 -26.16
C ARG A 392 12.66 23.04 -26.77
N HIS A 393 12.37 22.23 -27.79
CA HIS A 393 11.10 22.28 -28.51
C HIS A 393 9.92 21.91 -27.60
N ARG A 394 10.11 20.91 -26.74
CA ARG A 394 9.12 20.49 -25.75
C ARG A 394 8.85 21.57 -24.70
N GLU A 395 9.89 22.22 -24.20
CA GLU A 395 9.75 23.26 -23.18
C GLU A 395 9.14 24.56 -23.75
N LEU A 396 9.50 24.95 -24.98
CA LEU A 396 8.88 26.10 -25.65
C LEU A 396 7.39 25.87 -25.93
N ARG A 397 7.00 24.65 -26.31
CA ARG A 397 5.58 24.29 -26.47
C ARG A 397 4.83 24.39 -25.15
N ARG A 398 5.40 23.85 -24.07
CA ARG A 398 4.80 23.95 -22.72
C ARG A 398 4.57 25.40 -22.29
N ARG A 399 5.55 26.29 -22.49
CA ARG A 399 5.42 27.72 -22.16
C ARG A 399 4.36 28.40 -23.01
N ALA A 400 4.31 28.10 -24.31
CA ALA A 400 3.28 28.61 -25.20
C ALA A 400 1.88 28.15 -24.79
N ASP A 401 1.72 26.88 -24.38
CA ASP A 401 0.44 26.35 -23.90
C ASP A 401 0.01 27.01 -22.58
N GLN A 402 0.96 27.34 -21.69
CA GLN A 402 0.71 28.07 -20.45
C GLN A 402 0.34 29.54 -20.69
N GLU A 403 1.04 30.23 -21.59
CA GLU A 403 0.71 31.61 -21.98
C GLU A 403 -0.66 31.68 -22.67
N MET A 404 -0.99 30.72 -23.53
CA MET A 404 -2.31 30.63 -24.17
C MET A 404 -3.42 30.35 -23.16
N ALA A 405 -3.17 29.54 -22.13
CA ALA A 405 -4.12 29.28 -21.05
C ALA A 405 -4.38 30.54 -20.20
N LEU A 406 -3.33 31.30 -19.87
CA LEU A 406 -3.44 32.58 -19.15
C LEU A 406 -4.16 33.65 -19.98
N VAL A 407 -3.88 33.73 -21.28
CA VAL A 407 -4.58 34.65 -22.20
C VAL A 407 -6.05 34.27 -22.38
N ALA A 408 -6.38 32.97 -22.39
CA ALA A 408 -7.76 32.50 -22.43
C ALA A 408 -8.52 32.84 -21.13
N GLU A 409 -7.84 32.86 -19.99
CA GLU A 409 -8.38 33.27 -18.69
C GLU A 409 -8.59 34.80 -18.62
N GLU A 410 -7.66 35.59 -19.16
CA GLU A 410 -7.80 37.07 -19.24
C GLU A 410 -8.84 37.55 -20.27
N LEU A 411 -9.05 36.81 -21.37
CA LEU A 411 -10.08 37.14 -22.38
C LEU A 411 -11.47 36.60 -22.02
N GLY A 412 -11.58 35.78 -20.98
CA GLY A 412 -12.82 35.23 -20.44
C GLY A 412 -13.36 35.97 -19.21
N ALA A 413 -12.72 37.07 -18.78
CA ALA A 413 -13.09 37.90 -17.64
C ALA A 413 -13.87 39.17 -18.05
#